data_AF-A0A838K1R9-F1
#
_entry.id   AF-A0A838K1R9-F1
#
_cell.length_a   1.000
_cell.length_b   1.000
_cell.length_c   1.000
_cell.angle_alpha   90.00
_cell.angle_beta   90.00
_cell.angle_gamma   90.00
#
_symmetry.space_group_name_H-M   'P 1'
#
loop_
_entity.id
_entity.type
_entity.pdbx_description
1 polymer ?
#
loop_
_entity_poly.entity_id
_entity_poly.type
_entity_poly.pdbx_seq_one_letter_code
_entity_poly.pdbx_strand_id
1 'polypeptide(L)'
;MAILVDRAVWRWRGRRWAHLVSDAGYDELHAFADRLGLRREWFQGDHYDVPESVRDQALRLGAVPMPSRELVLRLRAAGLRKSRIRERSISEAEAHPIPAGSVHVPQHIVCVDCGGRCHLLSLPRPDEGFSPGDIVAYRCEDCLDRWDLVLPDDAPAASDPADLQQRRSRQRAAKAPGRGRDGEVEEPERKAPGRPRGARAARGGSVETGARDEGQQ
;
A
#
# COMPACT_ATOMS: atom_id res chain seq x y z
N MET A 1 24.70 -2.16 -6.36
CA MET A 1 24.06 -0.86 -6.55
C MET A 1 22.93 -1.06 -7.53
N ALA A 2 21.74 -1.25 -7.01
CA ALA A 2 20.53 -1.33 -7.79
C ALA A 2 19.38 -0.71 -7.01
N ILE A 3 18.53 0.01 -7.74
CA ILE A 3 17.20 0.37 -7.25
C ILE A 3 16.32 -0.85 -7.41
N LEU A 4 15.72 -1.30 -6.32
CA LEU A 4 14.92 -2.51 -6.25
C LEU A 4 13.45 -2.13 -6.04
N VAL A 5 12.55 -2.80 -6.73
CA VAL A 5 11.10 -2.60 -6.55
C VAL A 5 10.37 -3.92 -6.47
N ASP A 6 9.47 -4.07 -5.50
CA ASP A 6 8.68 -5.30 -5.38
C ASP A 6 7.38 -5.27 -6.19
N ARG A 7 6.54 -6.31 -6.04
CA ARG A 7 5.25 -6.36 -6.71
C ARG A 7 4.25 -5.47 -5.97
N ALA A 8 3.45 -4.72 -6.73
CA ALA A 8 2.36 -3.95 -6.16
C ALA A 8 1.23 -4.90 -5.70
N VAL A 9 1.27 -5.36 -4.46
CA VAL A 9 0.29 -6.32 -3.90
C VAL A 9 -0.56 -5.71 -2.78
N TRP A 10 -0.03 -4.71 -2.08
CA TRP A 10 -0.72 -4.09 -0.95
C TRP A 10 -1.84 -3.16 -1.43
N ARG A 11 -3.07 -3.38 -0.95
CA ARG A 11 -4.24 -2.59 -1.35
C ARG A 11 -4.52 -1.48 -0.35
N TRP A 12 -4.48 -0.22 -0.80
CA TRP A 12 -4.85 0.93 0.01
C TRP A 12 -5.41 2.05 -0.86
N ARG A 13 -6.50 2.67 -0.38
CA ARG A 13 -7.24 3.73 -1.08
C ARG A 13 -7.56 3.37 -2.55
N GLY A 14 -8.00 2.13 -2.78
CA GLY A 14 -8.38 1.64 -4.12
C GLY A 14 -7.21 1.35 -5.07
N ARG A 15 -5.96 1.42 -4.60
CA ARG A 15 -4.75 1.20 -5.42
C ARG A 15 -3.89 0.10 -4.85
N ARG A 16 -3.01 -0.46 -5.69
CA ARG A 16 -1.96 -1.38 -5.27
C ARG A 16 -0.64 -0.64 -5.11
N TRP A 17 0.14 -0.98 -4.09
CA TRP A 17 1.41 -0.34 -3.80
C TRP A 17 2.54 -1.36 -3.64
N ALA A 18 3.74 -0.89 -3.93
CA ALA A 18 5.01 -1.60 -3.91
C ALA A 18 6.05 -0.78 -3.13
N HIS A 19 7.08 -1.46 -2.66
CA HIS A 19 8.22 -0.84 -2.01
C HIS A 19 9.33 -0.57 -3.03
N LEU A 20 9.90 0.63 -2.99
CA LEU A 20 11.05 1.05 -3.79
C LEU A 20 12.23 1.37 -2.86
N VAL A 21 13.36 0.70 -3.08
CA VAL A 21 14.52 0.74 -2.18
C VAL A 21 15.83 0.75 -2.96
N SER A 22 16.94 0.95 -2.25
CA SER A 22 18.30 0.74 -2.74
C SER A 22 19.00 -0.33 -1.90
N ASP A 23 19.87 -1.12 -2.54
CA ASP A 23 20.78 -2.05 -1.87
C ASP A 23 22.19 -1.49 -1.60
N ALA A 24 22.42 -0.18 -1.78
CA ALA A 24 23.74 0.43 -1.59
C ALA A 24 23.74 1.77 -0.86
N GLY A 25 22.70 2.60 -0.98
CA GLY A 25 22.63 3.86 -0.25
C GLY A 25 21.38 4.67 -0.52
N TYR A 26 21.05 5.58 0.41
CA TYR A 26 19.86 6.42 0.25
C TYR A 26 20.03 7.51 -0.79
N ASP A 27 21.25 8.01 -1.04
CA ASP A 27 21.47 9.08 -2.00
C ASP A 27 21.05 8.69 -3.43
N GLU A 28 21.39 7.47 -3.87
CA GLU A 28 20.92 6.96 -5.17
C GLU A 28 19.40 6.73 -5.19
N LEU A 29 18.82 6.32 -4.05
CA LEU A 29 17.38 6.13 -3.91
C LEU A 29 16.64 7.47 -4.03
N HIS A 30 17.16 8.53 -3.40
CA HIS A 30 16.60 9.88 -3.50
C HIS A 30 16.73 10.44 -4.91
N ALA A 31 17.91 10.31 -5.52
CA ALA A 31 18.10 10.72 -6.91
C ALA A 31 17.17 9.97 -7.88
N PHE A 32 16.88 8.68 -7.61
CA PHE A 32 15.91 7.91 -8.41
C PHE A 32 14.46 8.34 -8.14
N ALA A 33 14.11 8.59 -6.88
CA ALA A 33 12.80 9.05 -6.46
C ALA A 33 12.46 10.43 -7.07
N ASP A 34 13.44 11.34 -7.13
CA ASP A 34 13.28 12.66 -7.75
C ASP A 34 12.96 12.53 -9.25
N ARG A 35 13.61 11.60 -9.96
CA ARG A 35 13.29 11.30 -11.38
C ARG A 35 11.91 10.70 -11.58
N LEU A 36 11.35 10.05 -10.56
CA LEU A 36 9.97 9.56 -10.54
C LEU A 36 8.95 10.66 -10.15
N GLY A 37 9.41 11.84 -9.73
CA GLY A 37 8.56 12.90 -9.20
C GLY A 37 8.04 12.62 -7.79
N LEU A 38 8.72 11.76 -7.03
CA LEU A 38 8.39 11.51 -5.63
C LEU A 38 8.97 12.59 -4.73
N ARG A 39 8.22 12.98 -3.70
CA ARG A 39 8.66 13.99 -2.72
C ARG A 39 9.59 13.38 -1.69
N ARG A 40 10.63 14.10 -1.26
CA ARG A 40 11.57 13.66 -0.23
C ARG A 40 10.88 13.28 1.09
N GLU A 41 9.82 14.02 1.44
CA GLU A 41 8.99 13.80 2.63
C GLU A 41 8.24 12.46 2.65
N TRP A 42 8.09 11.78 1.50
CA TRP A 42 7.43 10.48 1.44
C TRP A 42 8.35 9.31 1.81
N PHE A 43 9.64 9.58 2.03
CA PHE A 43 10.60 8.59 2.47
C PHE A 43 10.28 8.07 3.87
N GLN A 44 10.11 6.75 4.02
CA GLN A 44 9.74 6.10 5.28
C GLN A 44 10.94 5.77 6.19
N GLY A 45 12.14 6.21 5.81
CA GLY A 45 13.38 6.04 6.57
C GLY A 45 14.38 5.08 5.94
N ASP A 46 13.91 4.18 5.07
CA ASP A 46 14.74 3.30 4.24
C ASP A 46 14.10 2.90 2.89
N HIS A 47 12.84 3.25 2.65
CA HIS A 47 12.12 2.97 1.40
C HIS A 47 11.11 4.08 1.04
N TYR A 48 10.59 3.99 -0.17
CA TYR A 48 9.39 4.70 -0.62
C TYR A 48 8.28 3.70 -0.93
N ASP A 49 7.04 4.03 -0.53
CA ASP A 49 5.86 3.34 -1.01
C ASP A 49 5.39 3.98 -2.32
N VAL A 50 5.37 3.18 -3.37
CA VAL A 50 4.99 3.63 -4.71
C VAL A 50 3.75 2.89 -5.19
N PRO A 51 2.76 3.60 -5.73
CA PRO A 51 1.61 2.93 -6.33
C PRO A 51 2.02 2.21 -7.62
N GLU A 52 1.19 1.26 -8.07
CA GLU A 52 1.46 0.42 -9.23
C GLU A 52 1.87 1.20 -10.49
N SER A 53 1.21 2.32 -10.78
CA SER A 53 1.56 3.18 -11.93
C SER A 53 2.98 3.74 -11.86
N VAL A 54 3.44 4.10 -10.64
CA VAL A 54 4.80 4.62 -10.40
C VAL A 54 5.80 3.49 -10.39
N ARG A 55 5.45 2.32 -9.86
CA ARG A 55 6.25 1.10 -9.98
C ARG A 55 6.55 0.78 -11.45
N ASP A 56 5.55 0.84 -12.33
CA ASP A 56 5.76 0.56 -13.74
C ASP A 56 6.69 1.58 -14.40
N GLN A 57 6.65 2.84 -13.96
CA GLN A 57 7.62 3.86 -14.36
C GLN A 57 9.03 3.56 -13.81
N ALA A 58 9.14 3.12 -12.56
CA ALA A 58 10.41 2.72 -11.95
C ALA A 58 11.07 1.59 -12.76
N LEU A 59 10.31 0.58 -13.17
CA LEU A 59 10.81 -0.49 -14.02
C LEU A 59 11.32 0.04 -15.37
N ARG A 60 10.58 0.96 -16.02
CA ARG A 60 11.03 1.60 -17.27
C ARG A 60 12.31 2.43 -17.09
N LEU A 61 12.55 2.97 -15.90
CA LEU A 61 13.76 3.72 -15.54
C LEU A 61 14.90 2.84 -15.03
N GLY A 62 14.75 1.51 -15.07
CA GLY A 62 15.81 0.56 -14.74
C GLY A 62 15.79 0.04 -13.29
N ALA A 63 14.71 0.25 -12.53
CA ALA A 63 14.55 -0.45 -11.25
C ALA A 63 14.42 -1.96 -11.50
N VAL A 64 15.07 -2.76 -10.66
CA VAL A 64 15.09 -4.21 -10.76
C VAL A 64 13.91 -4.80 -9.98
N PRO A 65 13.04 -5.60 -10.63
CA PRO A 65 11.93 -6.25 -9.95
C PRO A 65 12.44 -7.34 -9.00
N MET A 66 11.91 -7.37 -7.78
CA MET A 66 12.35 -8.29 -6.72
C MET A 66 11.15 -8.81 -5.93
N PRO A 67 11.16 -10.04 -5.39
CA PRO A 67 10.23 -10.40 -4.31
C PRO A 67 10.48 -9.52 -3.08
N SER A 68 9.41 -9.10 -2.38
CA SER A 68 9.49 -8.26 -1.17
C SER A 68 10.44 -8.83 -0.12
N ARG A 69 10.42 -10.16 0.06
CA ARG A 69 11.32 -10.86 0.98
C ARG A 69 12.79 -10.67 0.61
N GLU A 70 13.15 -10.79 -0.66
CA GLU A 70 14.54 -10.63 -1.08
C GLU A 70 14.98 -9.16 -1.05
N LEU A 71 14.08 -8.25 -1.36
CA LEU A 71 14.29 -6.81 -1.22
C LEU A 71 14.68 -6.45 0.22
N VAL A 72 13.95 -6.95 1.23
CA VAL A 72 14.28 -6.74 2.64
C VAL A 72 15.59 -7.41 3.05
N LEU A 73 15.88 -8.61 2.54
CA LEU A 73 17.16 -9.29 2.80
C LEU A 73 18.35 -8.44 2.30
N ARG A 74 18.25 -7.83 1.12
CA ARG A 74 19.29 -6.96 0.58
C ARG A 74 19.43 -5.66 1.36
N LEU A 75 18.32 -5.03 1.74
CA LEU A 75 18.35 -3.84 2.62
C LEU A 75 19.07 -4.11 3.94
N ARG A 76 18.78 -5.27 4.57
CA ARG A 76 19.45 -5.69 5.81
C ARG A 76 20.93 -5.95 5.58
N ALA A 77 21.29 -6.66 4.51
CA ALA A 77 22.68 -6.93 4.16
C ALA A 77 23.47 -5.64 3.87
N ALA A 78 22.82 -4.62 3.32
CA ALA A 78 23.39 -3.30 3.07
C ALA A 78 23.48 -2.41 4.33
N GLY A 79 22.94 -2.85 5.48
CA GLY A 79 22.89 -2.05 6.70
C GLY A 79 21.94 -0.85 6.62
N LEU A 80 21.07 -0.81 5.61
CA LEU A 80 20.16 0.32 5.34
C LEU A 80 18.79 0.15 6.02
N ARG A 81 18.50 -0.99 6.64
CA ARG A 81 17.22 -1.19 7.35
C ARG A 81 17.26 -0.53 8.72
N LYS A 82 16.32 0.38 9.01
CA LYS A 82 16.19 1.01 10.34
C LYS A 82 15.14 0.27 11.19
N SER A 83 15.57 -0.45 12.22
CA SER A 83 14.65 -0.96 13.24
C SER A 83 14.23 0.17 14.17
N ARG A 84 12.96 0.59 14.13
CA ARG A 84 12.40 1.61 15.04
C ARG A 84 11.63 1.04 16.24
N ILE A 85 11.51 -0.28 16.38
CA ILE A 85 10.49 -0.90 17.25
C ILE A 85 11.07 -1.60 18.49
N ARG A 86 12.39 -1.86 18.53
CA ARG A 86 13.01 -2.80 19.48
C ARG A 86 12.90 -2.39 20.96
N GLU A 87 12.81 -1.11 21.30
CA GLU A 87 12.89 -0.66 22.69
C GLU A 87 11.55 -0.66 23.44
N ARG A 88 10.41 -0.43 22.76
CA ARG A 88 9.11 -0.27 23.46
C ARG A 88 8.44 -1.59 23.82
N SER A 89 8.63 -2.62 23.00
CA SER A 89 7.90 -3.88 23.06
C SER A 89 8.36 -4.81 24.19
N ILE A 90 9.61 -4.73 24.64
CA ILE A 90 10.13 -5.55 25.75
C ILE A 90 9.62 -5.00 27.10
N SER A 91 9.69 -3.68 27.31
CA SER A 91 9.33 -3.04 28.58
C SER A 91 7.84 -3.13 28.92
N GLU A 92 6.95 -3.09 27.93
CA GLU A 92 5.49 -3.15 28.17
C GLU A 92 4.98 -4.58 28.38
N ALA A 93 5.61 -5.59 27.75
CA ALA A 93 5.25 -6.99 27.94
C ALA A 93 5.68 -7.54 29.31
N GLU A 94 6.81 -7.07 29.85
CA GLU A 94 7.23 -7.39 31.23
C GLU A 94 6.36 -6.72 32.30
N ALA A 95 5.73 -5.59 31.98
CA ALA A 95 4.92 -4.80 32.92
C ALA A 95 3.48 -5.33 33.10
N HIS A 96 2.97 -6.14 32.15
CA HIS A 96 1.57 -6.59 32.18
C HIS A 96 1.43 -8.12 32.11
N PRO A 97 1.45 -8.83 33.26
CA PRO A 97 1.30 -10.28 33.27
C PRO A 97 -0.08 -10.68 32.72
N ILE A 98 -0.10 -11.67 31.83
CA ILE A 98 -1.33 -12.17 31.21
C ILE A 98 -2.13 -12.97 32.26
N PRO A 99 -3.37 -12.56 32.61
CA PRO A 99 -4.19 -13.28 33.58
C PRO A 99 -4.64 -14.65 33.06
N ALA A 100 -4.85 -15.60 33.97
CA ALA A 100 -5.34 -16.93 33.64
C ALA A 100 -6.73 -16.85 32.99
N GLY A 101 -6.89 -17.37 31.77
CA GLY A 101 -8.13 -17.28 30.97
C GLY A 101 -8.03 -16.38 29.74
N SER A 102 -6.97 -15.58 29.61
CA SER A 102 -6.66 -14.80 28.41
C SER A 102 -6.29 -15.71 27.22
N VAL A 103 -6.73 -15.33 26.01
CA VAL A 103 -6.17 -15.88 24.77
C VAL A 103 -4.67 -15.56 24.71
N HIS A 104 -3.86 -16.57 24.36
CA HIS A 104 -2.43 -16.34 24.14
C HIS A 104 -2.22 -15.55 22.85
N VAL A 105 -1.69 -14.34 22.99
CA VAL A 105 -1.31 -13.47 21.87
C VAL A 105 0.22 -13.38 21.85
N PRO A 106 0.89 -13.86 20.78
CA PRO A 106 2.33 -13.83 20.72
C PRO A 106 2.85 -12.38 20.62
N GLN A 107 3.91 -12.04 21.34
CA GLN A 107 4.52 -10.71 21.22
C GLN A 107 5.10 -10.44 19.83
N HIS A 108 5.39 -11.52 19.08
CA HIS A 108 5.93 -11.45 17.73
C HIS A 108 5.25 -12.43 16.78
N ILE A 109 5.00 -11.96 15.56
CA ILE A 109 4.57 -12.79 14.43
C ILE A 109 5.46 -12.53 13.22
N VAL A 110 5.37 -13.40 12.21
CA VAL A 110 6.05 -13.18 10.91
C VAL A 110 5.14 -12.34 10.01
N CYS A 111 5.67 -11.25 9.48
CA CYS A 111 4.99 -10.44 8.48
C CYS A 111 4.72 -11.27 7.23
N VAL A 112 3.47 -11.31 6.77
CA VAL A 112 3.12 -12.07 5.55
C VAL A 112 3.59 -11.38 4.27
N ASP A 113 3.79 -10.06 4.29
CA ASP A 113 4.23 -9.30 3.11
C ASP A 113 5.75 -9.38 2.90
N CYS A 114 6.55 -9.19 3.95
CA CYS A 114 8.01 -9.18 3.81
C CYS A 114 8.76 -10.36 4.48
N GLY A 115 8.08 -11.18 5.29
CA GLY A 115 8.73 -12.22 6.09
C GLY A 115 9.53 -11.70 7.30
N GLY A 116 9.45 -10.39 7.55
CA GLY A 116 10.07 -9.71 8.68
C GLY A 116 9.40 -10.00 10.02
N ARG A 117 9.98 -9.48 11.12
CA ARG A 117 9.38 -9.64 12.46
C ARG A 117 8.36 -8.53 12.69
N CYS A 118 7.14 -8.92 13.04
CA CYS A 118 6.14 -8.00 13.56
C CYS A 118 6.15 -8.00 15.08
N HIS A 119 5.86 -6.84 15.67
CA HIS A 119 5.74 -6.65 17.12
C HIS A 119 4.30 -6.27 17.45
N LEU A 120 3.77 -6.86 18.52
CA LEU A 120 2.44 -6.54 19.03
C LEU A 120 2.40 -5.05 19.44
N LEU A 121 1.33 -4.37 19.03
CA LEU A 121 1.03 -2.98 19.41
C LEU A 121 -0.14 -2.89 20.39
N SER A 122 -1.06 -3.86 20.35
CA SER A 122 -2.20 -3.89 21.26
C SER A 122 -1.77 -4.30 22.66
N LEU A 123 -2.24 -3.56 23.66
CA LEU A 123 -2.08 -3.93 25.06
C LEU A 123 -3.28 -4.78 25.51
N PRO A 124 -3.07 -5.82 26.33
CA PRO A 124 -4.15 -6.58 26.93
C PRO A 124 -4.98 -5.73 27.91
N ARG A 125 -6.22 -6.14 28.19
CA ARG A 125 -6.99 -5.55 29.29
C ARG A 125 -6.33 -5.88 30.63
N PRO A 126 -6.29 -4.93 31.59
CA PRO A 126 -5.52 -5.13 32.81
C PRO A 126 -5.83 -6.41 33.59
N ASP A 127 -7.11 -6.70 33.78
CA ASP A 127 -7.58 -7.79 34.65
C ASP A 127 -8.12 -9.00 33.85
N GLU A 128 -8.43 -8.82 32.57
CA GLU A 128 -9.09 -9.83 31.72
C GLU A 128 -8.17 -10.41 30.63
N GLY A 129 -7.10 -9.70 30.24
CA GLY A 129 -6.26 -10.09 29.13
C GLY A 129 -6.92 -9.87 27.77
N PHE A 130 -6.67 -10.79 26.82
CA PHE A 130 -7.31 -10.80 25.49
C PHE A 130 -8.44 -11.81 25.43
N SER A 131 -9.53 -11.46 24.75
CA SER A 131 -10.70 -12.31 24.52
C SER A 131 -10.79 -12.77 23.06
N PRO A 132 -11.43 -13.92 22.78
CA PRO A 132 -11.78 -14.26 21.40
C PRO A 132 -12.65 -13.18 20.75
N GLY A 133 -12.44 -12.93 19.46
CA GLY A 133 -13.06 -11.82 18.72
C GLY A 133 -12.34 -10.48 18.84
N ASP A 134 -11.42 -10.29 19.80
CA ASP A 134 -10.63 -9.05 19.88
C ASP A 134 -9.78 -8.84 18.62
N ILE A 135 -9.57 -7.58 18.25
CA ILE A 135 -8.64 -7.19 17.18
C ILE A 135 -7.31 -6.80 17.80
N VAL A 136 -6.26 -7.57 17.49
CA VAL A 136 -4.89 -7.27 17.91
C VAL A 136 -4.10 -6.67 16.74
N ALA A 137 -3.46 -5.55 17.01
CA ALA A 137 -2.64 -4.83 16.04
C ALA A 137 -1.17 -5.23 16.20
N TYR A 138 -0.49 -5.47 15.09
CA TYR A 138 0.95 -5.67 15.02
C TYR A 138 1.57 -4.68 14.05
N ARG A 139 2.87 -4.41 14.19
CA ARG A 139 3.65 -3.65 13.21
C ARG A 139 4.94 -4.35 12.85
N CYS A 140 5.20 -4.47 11.55
CA CYS A 140 6.44 -5.02 11.05
C CYS A 140 7.62 -4.08 11.32
N GLU A 141 8.74 -4.61 11.79
CA GLU A 141 9.99 -3.85 11.91
C GLU A 141 10.69 -3.61 10.56
N ASP A 142 10.26 -4.33 9.50
CA ASP A 142 10.92 -4.39 8.18
C ASP A 142 10.17 -3.76 7.01
N CYS A 143 8.84 -3.70 7.02
CA CYS A 143 8.09 -2.91 6.04
C CYS A 143 7.24 -1.82 6.71
N LEU A 144 7.24 -1.75 8.04
CA LEU A 144 6.41 -0.83 8.83
C LEU A 144 4.89 -1.02 8.66
N ASP A 145 4.47 -2.01 7.87
CA ASP A 145 3.06 -2.37 7.73
C ASP A 145 2.43 -2.74 9.06
N ARG A 146 1.18 -2.28 9.21
CA ARG A 146 0.30 -2.63 10.33
C ARG A 146 -0.59 -3.80 9.94
N TRP A 147 -0.71 -4.76 10.84
CA TRP A 147 -1.57 -5.94 10.71
C TRP A 147 -2.61 -5.94 11.82
N ASP A 148 -3.89 -5.99 11.46
CA ASP A 148 -4.99 -6.12 12.41
C ASP A 148 -5.56 -7.55 12.27
N LEU A 149 -5.41 -8.35 13.33
CA LEU A 149 -5.82 -9.76 13.35
C LEU A 149 -6.97 -9.94 14.35
N VAL A 150 -8.03 -10.61 13.91
CA VAL A 150 -9.12 -11.05 14.78
C VAL A 150 -8.67 -12.32 15.49
N LEU A 151 -8.74 -12.33 16.83
CA LEU A 151 -8.45 -13.52 17.63
C LEU A 151 -9.57 -14.55 17.41
N PRO A 152 -9.23 -15.81 17.08
CA PRO A 152 -10.23 -16.84 16.79
C PRO A 152 -11.04 -17.22 18.03
N ASP A 153 -12.31 -17.56 17.82
CA ASP A 153 -13.26 -18.03 18.85
C ASP A 153 -12.78 -19.31 19.56
N ASP A 154 -12.00 -20.12 18.85
CA ASP A 154 -11.38 -21.35 19.32
C ASP A 154 -9.85 -21.16 19.32
N ALA A 155 -9.33 -20.58 20.39
CA ALA A 155 -7.91 -20.65 20.71
C ALA A 155 -7.65 -21.94 21.50
N PRO A 156 -7.22 -23.05 20.87
CA PRO A 156 -6.79 -24.20 21.66
C PRO A 156 -5.56 -23.81 22.48
N ALA A 157 -5.53 -24.25 23.73
CA ALA A 157 -4.31 -24.27 24.51
C ALA A 157 -3.25 -25.09 23.74
N ALA A 158 -2.24 -24.39 23.21
CA ALA A 158 -1.06 -24.92 22.54
C ALA A 158 -1.28 -25.98 21.44
N SER A 159 -1.07 -25.61 20.16
CA SER A 159 -0.73 -26.62 19.14
C SER A 159 0.08 -26.06 17.96
N ASP A 160 1.26 -26.67 17.79
CA ASP A 160 2.15 -26.86 16.64
C ASP A 160 2.17 -25.83 15.45
N PRO A 161 3.34 -25.26 15.09
CA PRO A 161 3.50 -24.38 13.93
C PRO A 161 3.07 -24.96 12.56
N ALA A 162 2.83 -26.27 12.43
CA ALA A 162 2.30 -26.88 11.21
C ALA A 162 0.81 -26.53 10.92
N ASP A 163 0.02 -26.21 11.94
CA ASP A 163 -1.44 -26.02 11.81
C ASP A 163 -1.83 -24.71 11.08
N LEU A 164 -0.92 -23.72 11.11
CA LEU A 164 -1.02 -22.47 10.34
C LEU A 164 -1.03 -22.71 8.82
N GLN A 165 -0.43 -23.80 8.34
CA GLN A 165 -0.34 -24.11 6.92
C GLN A 165 -1.64 -24.70 6.36
N GLN A 166 -2.48 -25.31 7.20
CA GLN A 166 -3.77 -25.89 6.78
C GLN A 166 -4.89 -24.84 6.73
N ARG A 167 -4.77 -23.75 7.51
CA ARG A 167 -5.64 -22.57 7.41
C ARG A 167 -5.41 -21.77 6.11
N ARG A 168 -4.20 -21.85 5.52
CA ARG A 168 -3.85 -21.21 4.22
C ARG A 168 -4.67 -21.72 3.03
N SER A 169 -5.09 -22.99 3.03
CA SER A 169 -5.83 -23.59 1.90
C SER A 169 -7.30 -23.19 1.90
N ARG A 170 -7.92 -23.05 3.08
CA ARG A 170 -9.34 -22.69 3.22
C ARG A 170 -9.60 -21.19 2.96
N GLN A 171 -8.71 -20.30 3.39
CA GLN A 171 -8.86 -18.85 3.13
C GLN A 171 -8.57 -18.45 1.68
N ARG A 172 -7.78 -19.22 0.93
CA ARG A 172 -7.59 -19.01 -0.52
C ARG A 172 -8.87 -19.27 -1.32
N ALA A 173 -9.67 -20.25 -0.92
CA ALA A 173 -10.94 -20.56 -1.57
C ALA A 173 -12.00 -19.47 -1.33
N ALA A 174 -12.00 -18.81 -0.16
CA ALA A 174 -12.94 -17.74 0.18
C ALA A 174 -12.64 -16.38 -0.47
N LYS A 175 -11.43 -16.18 -1.05
CA LYS A 175 -11.03 -14.96 -1.77
C LYS A 175 -10.96 -15.13 -3.30
N ALA A 176 -11.27 -16.30 -3.83
CA ALA A 176 -11.47 -16.47 -5.26
C ALA A 176 -12.83 -15.87 -5.65
N PRO A 177 -12.94 -15.01 -6.68
CA PRO A 177 -14.24 -14.66 -7.20
C PRO A 177 -14.91 -15.94 -7.74
N GLY A 178 -16.17 -16.15 -7.34
CA GLY A 178 -17.01 -17.18 -7.94
C GLY A 178 -17.04 -17.01 -9.45
N ARG A 179 -16.84 -18.10 -10.20
CA ARG A 179 -17.13 -18.13 -11.64
C ARG A 179 -18.63 -17.87 -11.82
N GLY A 180 -19.00 -16.63 -12.11
CA GLY A 180 -20.30 -16.27 -12.64
C GLY A 180 -20.38 -16.71 -14.09
N ARG A 181 -21.38 -17.54 -14.38
CA ARG A 181 -21.75 -18.02 -15.72
C ARG A 181 -22.18 -16.87 -16.64
N ASP A 182 -22.03 -17.12 -17.93
CA ASP A 182 -22.45 -16.30 -19.06
C ASP A 182 -23.89 -15.79 -18.90
N GLY A 183 -24.08 -14.50 -19.16
CA GLY A 183 -25.36 -13.81 -19.12
C GLY A 183 -25.25 -12.49 -19.88
N GLU A 184 -25.66 -12.54 -21.15
CA GLU A 184 -25.85 -11.45 -22.09
C GLU A 184 -26.69 -10.31 -21.49
N VAL A 185 -26.21 -9.06 -21.57
CA VAL A 185 -27.02 -7.85 -21.28
C VAL A 185 -26.57 -6.70 -22.18
N GLU A 186 -27.56 -6.15 -22.88
CA GLU A 186 -27.49 -5.15 -23.95
C GLU A 186 -26.89 -3.79 -23.56
N GLU A 187 -26.29 -3.13 -24.57
CA GLU A 187 -25.82 -1.74 -24.56
C GLU A 187 -26.98 -0.72 -24.45
N PRO A 188 -26.91 0.28 -23.56
CA PRO A 188 -27.75 1.47 -23.69
C PRO A 188 -27.08 2.59 -24.50
N GLU A 189 -27.86 3.13 -25.43
CA GLU A 189 -27.52 4.15 -26.44
C GLU A 189 -26.89 5.45 -25.88
N ARG A 190 -25.92 5.96 -26.64
CA ARG A 190 -25.25 7.25 -26.41
C ARG A 190 -26.16 8.42 -26.81
N LYS A 191 -26.47 9.33 -25.87
CA LYS A 191 -27.14 10.61 -26.15
C LYS A 191 -26.12 11.76 -26.23
N ALA A 192 -26.11 12.46 -27.37
CA ALA A 192 -25.21 13.57 -27.69
C ALA A 192 -25.44 14.85 -26.84
N PRO A 193 -24.43 15.74 -26.69
CA PRO A 193 -24.56 16.97 -25.91
C PRO A 193 -25.30 18.09 -26.67
N GLY A 194 -26.24 18.75 -25.97
CA GLY A 194 -27.04 19.87 -26.46
C GLY A 194 -26.34 21.24 -26.36
N ARG A 195 -26.61 22.09 -27.37
CA ARG A 195 -26.20 23.50 -27.52
C ARG A 195 -26.74 24.45 -26.43
N PRO A 196 -26.05 25.57 -26.13
CA PRO A 196 -26.64 26.70 -25.41
C PRO A 196 -27.40 27.67 -26.33
N ARG A 197 -28.56 28.16 -25.87
CA ARG A 197 -29.27 29.39 -26.31
C ARG A 197 -29.14 30.39 -25.15
N GLY A 198 -28.95 31.71 -25.28
CA GLY A 198 -28.84 32.66 -26.38
C GLY A 198 -29.04 34.06 -25.76
N ALA A 199 -28.44 35.12 -26.31
CA ALA A 199 -28.87 36.50 -26.06
C ALA A 199 -28.72 37.35 -27.34
N ARG A 200 -29.84 38.00 -27.66
CA ARG A 200 -30.21 38.94 -28.73
C ARG A 200 -29.20 40.09 -28.95
N ALA A 201 -29.27 40.96 -29.95
CA ALA A 201 -29.82 41.06 -31.31
C ALA A 201 -29.55 42.53 -31.70
N ALA A 202 -28.97 42.81 -32.86
CA ALA A 202 -29.12 44.12 -33.49
C ALA A 202 -28.90 43.98 -35.00
N ARG A 203 -29.79 44.63 -35.74
CA ARG A 203 -30.04 44.49 -37.17
C ARG A 203 -29.15 45.44 -37.97
N GLY A 204 -28.87 45.05 -39.21
CA GLY A 204 -29.14 45.91 -40.37
C GLY A 204 -27.94 46.49 -41.11
N GLY A 205 -27.89 46.19 -42.41
CA GLY A 205 -27.50 47.18 -43.43
C GLY A 205 -26.18 46.93 -44.15
N SER A 206 -26.23 46.17 -45.24
CA SER A 206 -25.23 46.16 -46.32
C SER A 206 -25.04 47.55 -46.93
N VAL A 207 -23.81 47.91 -47.34
CA VAL A 207 -23.47 48.20 -48.76
C VAL A 207 -21.95 48.31 -48.94
N GLU A 208 -21.55 48.02 -50.17
CA GLU A 208 -20.21 47.84 -50.72
C GLU A 208 -19.45 49.15 -51.01
N THR A 209 -18.20 48.94 -51.39
CA THR A 209 -17.32 49.75 -52.26
C THR A 209 -16.37 50.75 -51.61
N GLY A 210 -15.15 50.80 -52.15
CA GLY A 210 -14.33 52.01 -52.16
C GLY A 210 -12.90 51.83 -51.68
N ALA A 211 -12.02 51.39 -52.58
CA ALA A 211 -10.57 51.59 -52.48
C ALA A 211 -10.21 53.08 -52.62
N ARG A 212 -9.12 53.49 -51.95
CA ARG A 212 -8.10 54.54 -52.26
C ARG A 212 -7.52 55.04 -50.92
N ASP A 213 -6.23 54.89 -50.64
CA ASP A 213 -5.06 55.59 -51.19
C ASP A 213 -4.76 56.92 -50.45
N GLU A 214 -3.47 57.13 -50.18
CA GLU A 214 -2.83 58.36 -49.63
C GLU A 214 -3.16 58.67 -48.15
N GLY A 215 -2.23 58.98 -47.24
CA GLY A 215 -0.92 59.61 -47.34
C GLY A 215 -0.85 60.68 -46.23
N GLN A 216 0.35 60.90 -45.67
CA GLN A 216 0.74 62.04 -44.81
C GLN A 216 0.16 62.06 -43.38
N GLN A 217 0.90 62.35 -42.32
CA GLN A 217 2.21 62.98 -42.11
C GLN A 217 2.72 62.53 -40.74
#